data_AF-A0A0C9QJJ4-F1
#
_entry.id   AF-A0A0C9QJJ4-F1
#
_cell.length_a   1.000
_cell.length_b   1.000
_cell.length_c   1.000
_cell.angle_alpha   90.00
_cell.angle_beta   90.00
_cell.angle_gamma   90.00
#
_symmetry.space_group_name_H-M   'P 1'
#
loop_
_entity.id
_entity.type
_entity.pdbx_description
1 polymer ?
#
loop_
_entity_poly.entity_id
_entity_poly.type
_entity_poly.pdbx_seq_one_letter_code
_entity_poly.pdbx_strand_id
1 'polypeptide(L)'
;VGTKIDPTLCRADRLVGQVLGAVGHLPDIYIELEISYYLLRRLLGVRTDGDKKGARVEKLQRNEILLVNIGSLSTGGRISATKGDLAKIVLTTPVCTEKGEKIALSRRVEKHWRLIGWGQIFGGKTIQPVLDSKPVKK
;
A
#
# COMPACT_ATOMS: atom_id res chain seq x y z
N VAL A 1 4.02 5.39 -23.62
CA VAL A 1 3.48 4.03 -23.87
C VAL A 1 2.07 4.20 -24.41
N GLY A 2 1.77 3.66 -25.60
CA GLY A 2 0.42 3.68 -26.18
C GLY A 2 -0.24 2.31 -26.07
N THR A 3 -1.47 2.24 -25.58
CA THR A 3 -2.24 0.99 -25.43
C THR A 3 -3.56 1.10 -26.20
N LYS A 4 -4.26 -0.03 -26.37
CA LYS A 4 -5.62 -0.07 -26.94
C LYS A 4 -6.72 0.06 -25.87
N ILE A 5 -6.35 0.48 -24.66
CA ILE A 5 -7.29 0.69 -23.56
C ILE A 5 -8.14 1.92 -23.89
N ASP A 6 -9.43 1.87 -23.56
CA ASP A 6 -10.32 3.02 -23.70
C ASP A 6 -9.74 4.25 -22.98
N PRO A 7 -9.52 5.39 -23.66
CA PRO A 7 -8.93 6.58 -23.06
C PRO A 7 -9.69 7.11 -21.83
N THR A 8 -10.99 6.84 -21.71
CA THR A 8 -11.81 7.24 -20.56
C THR A 8 -11.42 6.52 -19.27
N LEU A 9 -10.85 5.31 -19.37
CA LEU A 9 -10.36 4.55 -18.23
C LEU A 9 -9.04 5.12 -17.70
N CYS A 10 -8.23 5.73 -18.58
CA CYS A 10 -6.94 6.33 -18.24
C CYS A 10 -7.03 7.82 -17.87
N ARG A 11 -8.18 8.46 -18.06
CA ARG A 11 -8.38 9.89 -17.84
C ARG A 11 -8.16 10.25 -16.36
N ALA A 12 -7.54 11.41 -16.10
CA ALA A 12 -7.38 11.99 -14.76
C ALA A 12 -6.75 11.00 -13.75
N ASP A 13 -5.64 10.38 -14.15
CA ASP A 13 -4.79 9.53 -13.29
C ASP A 13 -5.49 8.30 -12.67
N ARG A 14 -6.61 7.86 -13.26
CA ARG A 14 -7.40 6.72 -12.77
C ARG A 14 -6.64 5.39 -12.69
N LEU A 15 -5.59 5.21 -13.49
CA LEU A 15 -4.76 4.00 -13.50
C LEU A 15 -3.45 4.15 -12.71
N VAL A 16 -3.27 5.23 -11.94
CA VAL A 16 -2.08 5.36 -11.09
C VAL A 16 -2.00 4.21 -10.09
N GLY A 17 -0.82 3.59 -10.01
CA GLY A 17 -0.56 2.44 -9.15
C GLY A 17 -1.11 1.11 -9.64
N GLN A 18 -1.79 1.08 -10.80
CA GLN A 18 -2.23 -0.19 -11.39
C GLN A 18 -1.06 -0.90 -12.07
N VAL A 19 -1.08 -2.24 -12.00
CA VAL A 19 -0.06 -3.09 -12.62
C VAL A 19 -0.61 -3.66 -13.92
N LEU A 20 0.14 -3.52 -15.01
CA LEU A 20 -0.19 -4.07 -16.32
C LEU A 20 0.91 -5.04 -16.74
N GLY A 21 0.52 -6.23 -17.21
CA GLY A 21 1.45 -7.28 -17.62
C GLY A 21 0.81 -8.21 -18.65
N ALA A 22 1.60 -9.15 -19.17
CA ALA A 22 1.09 -10.17 -20.07
C ALA A 22 0.07 -11.06 -19.35
N VAL A 23 -0.88 -11.61 -20.12
CA VAL A 23 -1.91 -12.50 -19.58
C VAL A 23 -1.25 -13.68 -18.87
N GLY A 24 -1.66 -13.94 -17.62
CA GLY A 24 -1.14 -15.02 -16.78
C GLY A 24 0.24 -14.76 -16.15
N HIS A 25 0.85 -13.59 -16.36
CA HIS A 25 2.17 -13.25 -15.81
C HIS A 25 2.12 -12.15 -14.73
N LEU A 26 0.92 -11.74 -14.33
CA LEU A 26 0.77 -10.76 -13.27
C LEU A 26 0.95 -11.41 -11.89
N PRO A 27 1.52 -10.67 -10.92
CA PRO A 27 1.56 -11.09 -9.53
C PRO A 27 0.18 -11.34 -8.92
N ASP A 28 0.18 -12.01 -7.76
CA ASP A 28 -1.02 -12.23 -6.96
C ASP A 28 -1.69 -10.91 -6.53
N ILE A 29 -3.01 -10.95 -6.36
CA ILE A 29 -3.83 -9.84 -5.86
C ILE A 29 -4.08 -10.06 -4.37
N TYR A 30 -3.57 -9.17 -3.53
CA TYR A 30 -3.71 -9.22 -2.08
C TYR A 30 -4.85 -8.33 -1.58
N ILE A 31 -5.62 -8.85 -0.62
CA ILE A 31 -6.61 -8.09 0.17
C ILE A 31 -6.18 -7.90 1.62
N GLU A 32 -5.28 -8.75 2.10
CA GLU A 32 -4.59 -8.59 3.38
C GLU A 32 -3.10 -8.79 3.15
N LEU A 33 -2.26 -7.98 3.81
CA LEU A 33 -0.81 -8.09 3.77
C LEU A 33 -0.26 -8.48 5.13
N GLU A 34 0.78 -9.30 5.11
CA GLU A 34 1.65 -9.58 6.24
C GLU A 34 3.03 -8.99 5.93
N ILE A 35 3.46 -8.08 6.81
CA ILE A 35 4.61 -7.23 6.57
C ILE A 35 5.58 -7.28 7.75
N SER A 36 6.87 -7.25 7.45
CA SER A 36 7.90 -6.88 8.42
C SER A 36 8.16 -5.39 8.26
N TYR A 37 8.16 -4.62 9.34
CA TYR A 37 8.28 -3.17 9.26
C TYR A 37 9.32 -2.62 10.24
N TYR A 38 9.79 -1.42 9.93
CA TYR A 38 10.62 -0.61 10.79
C TYR A 38 10.02 0.80 10.88
N LEU A 39 9.88 1.31 12.11
CA LEU A 39 9.41 2.67 12.36
C LEU A 39 10.60 3.61 12.57
N LEU A 40 10.50 4.79 11.97
CA LEU A 40 11.41 5.89 12.23
C LEU A 40 11.40 6.25 13.71
N ARG A 41 12.51 6.75 14.24
CA ARG A 41 12.55 7.22 15.64
C ARG A 41 11.71 8.49 15.85
N ARG A 42 11.64 9.34 14.81
CA ARG A 42 10.99 10.66 14.82
C ARG A 42 10.41 10.96 13.46
N LEU A 43 9.37 11.80 13.43
CA LEU A 43 8.84 12.35 12.19
C LEU A 43 9.90 13.24 11.53
N LEU A 44 10.04 13.09 10.22
CA LEU A 44 10.95 13.89 9.40
C LEU A 44 10.18 15.06 8.78
N GLY A 45 10.82 16.23 8.71
CA GLY A 45 10.27 17.41 8.01
C GLY A 45 9.07 18.09 8.70
N VAL A 46 8.70 17.68 9.92
CA VAL A 46 7.70 18.38 10.73
C VAL A 46 8.42 19.37 11.64
N ARG A 47 8.15 20.66 11.47
CA ARG A 47 8.64 21.69 12.39
C ARG A 47 7.85 21.60 13.69
N THR A 48 8.51 21.22 14.77
CA THR A 48 8.04 21.44 16.13
C THR A 48 8.55 22.81 16.56
N ASP A 49 7.66 23.67 17.07
CA ASP A 49 8.05 25.00 17.54
C ASP A 49 9.13 24.90 18.62
N GLY A 50 10.29 25.51 18.34
CA GLY A 50 11.46 25.60 19.22
C GLY A 50 12.30 24.32 19.30
N ASP A 51 13.48 24.34 18.65
CA ASP A 51 14.72 23.53 18.78
C ASP A 51 14.70 22.09 19.35
N LYS A 52 13.53 21.45 19.38
CA LYS A 52 13.28 20.14 19.95
C LYS A 52 12.95 19.22 18.80
N LYS A 53 13.98 18.50 18.35
CA LYS A 53 13.93 17.07 18.01
C LYS A 53 12.50 16.58 17.70
N GLY A 54 12.13 16.48 16.41
CA GLY A 54 10.76 16.23 15.93
C GLY A 54 9.98 15.12 16.66
N ALA A 55 8.64 15.19 16.59
CA ALA A 55 7.74 14.33 17.34
C ALA A 55 8.09 12.83 17.18
N ARG A 56 8.07 12.10 18.30
CA ARG A 56 8.39 10.67 18.35
C ARG A 56 7.32 9.88 17.60
N VAL A 57 7.74 8.90 16.81
CA VAL A 57 6.81 7.97 16.16
C VAL A 57 6.39 6.90 17.16
N GLU A 58 5.09 6.78 17.36
CA GLU A 58 4.49 5.74 18.20
C GLU A 58 4.36 4.42 17.46
N LYS A 59 4.29 3.31 18.20
CA LYS A 59 4.03 1.98 17.65
C LYS A 59 2.69 1.92 16.90
N LEU A 60 2.55 0.95 16.00
CA LEU A 60 1.31 0.71 15.26
C LEU A 60 0.20 0.22 16.22
N GLN A 61 -1.00 0.77 16.10
CA GLN A 61 -2.14 0.41 16.94
C GLN A 61 -3.14 -0.46 16.17
N ARG A 62 -3.80 -1.39 16.87
CA ARG A 62 -4.87 -2.20 16.28
C ARG A 62 -6.04 -1.30 15.86
N ASN A 63 -6.65 -1.61 14.72
CA ASN A 63 -7.72 -0.86 14.07
C ASN A 63 -7.35 0.55 13.58
N GLU A 64 -6.08 0.94 13.66
CA GLU A 64 -5.59 2.18 13.07
C GLU A 64 -5.61 2.09 11.53
N ILE A 65 -5.96 3.19 10.86
CA ILE A 65 -5.88 3.31 9.40
C ILE A 65 -4.60 4.07 9.04
N LEU A 66 -3.77 3.43 8.23
CA LEU A 66 -2.56 4.01 7.66
C LEU A 66 -2.72 4.18 6.16
N LEU A 67 -1.93 5.09 5.58
CA LEU A 67 -1.69 5.12 4.15
C LEU A 67 -0.48 4.24 3.87
N VAL A 68 -0.66 3.27 2.99
CA VAL A 68 0.34 2.30 2.58
C VAL A 68 0.71 2.58 1.13
N ASN A 69 2.00 2.82 0.90
CA ASN A 69 2.56 3.04 -0.43
C ASN A 69 3.28 1.76 -0.85
N ILE A 70 2.83 1.15 -1.94
CA ILE A 70 3.36 -0.10 -2.51
C ILE A 70 3.69 0.20 -3.97
N GLY A 71 4.98 0.24 -4.30
CA GLY A 71 5.43 0.81 -5.57
C GLY A 71 4.88 2.22 -5.77
N SER A 72 4.10 2.44 -6.83
CA SER A 72 3.43 3.71 -7.14
C SER A 72 2.00 3.80 -6.61
N LEU A 73 1.42 2.71 -6.10
CA LEU A 73 0.07 2.69 -5.54
C LEU A 73 0.07 3.25 -4.11
N SER A 74 -0.87 4.15 -3.83
CA SER A 74 -1.18 4.61 -2.47
C SER A 74 -2.57 4.14 -2.09
N THR A 75 -2.68 3.34 -1.03
CA THR A 75 -3.97 2.82 -0.57
C THR A 75 -4.11 2.89 0.95
N GLY A 76 -5.34 2.90 1.44
CA GLY A 76 -5.62 2.76 2.86
C GLY A 76 -5.40 1.33 3.33
N GLY A 77 -4.89 1.18 4.55
CA GLY A 77 -4.74 -0.12 5.20
C GLY A 77 -5.09 -0.02 6.67
N ARG A 78 -5.99 -0.90 7.14
CA ARG A 78 -6.32 -1.02 8.57
C ARG A 78 -5.44 -2.06 9.23
N ILE A 79 -4.78 -1.70 10.32
CA ILE A 79 -3.98 -2.62 11.13
C ILE A 79 -4.92 -3.61 11.83
N SER A 80 -4.82 -4.89 11.50
CA SER A 80 -5.62 -5.97 12.10
C SER A 80 -4.94 -6.58 13.32
N ALA A 81 -3.62 -6.77 13.24
CA ALA A 81 -2.80 -7.32 14.31
C ALA A 81 -1.35 -6.84 14.20
N THR A 82 -0.64 -6.79 15.33
CA THR A 82 0.78 -6.47 15.41
C THR A 82 1.45 -7.48 16.35
N LYS A 83 2.67 -7.92 16.02
CA LYS A 83 3.49 -8.81 16.84
C LYS A 83 4.96 -8.50 16.61
N GLY A 84 5.61 -7.88 17.60
CA GLY A 84 6.99 -7.41 17.45
C GLY A 84 7.11 -6.42 16.29
N ASP A 85 7.94 -6.76 15.31
CA ASP A 85 8.18 -5.96 14.10
C ASP A 85 7.34 -6.47 12.90
N LEU A 86 6.32 -7.29 13.16
CA LEU A 86 5.40 -7.81 12.16
C LEU A 86 4.01 -7.17 12.32
N ALA A 87 3.35 -6.89 11.21
CA ALA A 87 1.97 -6.39 11.19
C ALA A 87 1.14 -7.09 10.11
N LYS A 88 -0.15 -7.23 10.41
CA LYS A 88 -1.17 -7.65 9.46
C LYS A 88 -2.05 -6.46 9.08
N ILE A 89 -2.13 -6.14 7.80
CA ILE A 89 -2.88 -5.01 7.25
C ILE A 89 -4.02 -5.53 6.40
N VAL A 90 -5.25 -5.10 6.67
CA VAL A 90 -6.40 -5.29 5.77
C VAL A 90 -6.48 -4.09 4.84
N LEU A 91 -6.36 -4.32 3.54
CA LEU A 91 -6.32 -3.25 2.54
C LEU A 91 -7.74 -2.75 2.22
N THR A 92 -7.89 -1.45 1.96
CA THR A 92 -9.17 -0.89 1.52
C THR A 92 -9.45 -1.17 0.04
N THR A 93 -8.39 -1.30 -0.75
CA THR A 93 -8.46 -1.68 -2.16
C THR A 93 -7.50 -2.86 -2.38
N PRO A 94 -7.89 -3.89 -3.18
CA PRO A 94 -6.97 -4.96 -3.52
C PRO A 94 -5.71 -4.43 -4.22
N VAL A 95 -4.57 -5.08 -3.98
CA VAL A 95 -3.28 -4.66 -4.54
C VAL A 95 -2.59 -5.84 -5.23
N CYS A 96 -2.19 -5.65 -6.48
CA CYS A 96 -1.33 -6.60 -7.20
C CYS A 96 0.12 -6.32 -6.83
N THR A 97 0.79 -7.27 -6.18
CA THR A 97 2.17 -7.11 -5.69
C THR A 97 2.82 -8.47 -5.42
N GLU A 98 4.12 -8.48 -5.19
CA GLU A 98 4.89 -9.70 -4.91
C GLU A 98 5.42 -9.71 -3.47
N LYS A 99 5.72 -10.92 -2.99
CA LYS A 99 6.50 -11.08 -1.78
C LYS A 99 7.89 -10.50 -2.00
N GLY A 100 8.39 -9.78 -1.02
CA GLY A 100 9.66 -9.07 -1.08
C GLY A 100 9.53 -7.61 -1.52
N GLU A 101 8.35 -7.17 -1.99
CA GLU A 101 8.14 -5.78 -2.38
C GLU A 101 8.24 -4.84 -1.16
N LYS A 102 8.90 -3.70 -1.36
CA LYS A 102 9.09 -2.69 -0.31
C LYS A 102 7.86 -1.81 -0.20
N ILE A 103 7.55 -1.42 1.03
CA ILE A 103 6.41 -0.55 1.32
C ILE A 103 6.82 0.62 2.20
N ALA A 104 6.11 1.73 2.05
CA ALA A 104 6.20 2.86 2.96
C ALA A 104 4.89 3.02 3.73
N LEU A 105 5.01 3.34 5.02
CA LEU A 105 3.89 3.50 5.94
C LEU A 105 3.78 4.96 6.34
N SER A 106 2.60 5.54 6.11
CA SER A 106 2.29 6.90 6.49
C SER A 106 1.10 6.95 7.44
N ARG A 107 1.21 7.81 8.46
CA ARG A 107 0.17 8.06 9.48
C ARG A 107 -0.39 9.45 9.31
N ARG A 108 -1.67 9.62 9.60
CA ARG A 108 -2.30 10.94 9.59
C ARG A 108 -1.95 11.70 10.87
N VAL A 109 -1.26 12.82 10.74
CA VAL A 109 -0.85 13.72 11.83
C VAL A 109 -1.22 15.15 11.41
N GLU A 110 -1.98 15.86 12.26
CA GLU A 110 -2.40 17.25 11.98
C GLU A 110 -2.97 17.43 10.57
N LYS A 111 -3.89 16.54 10.17
CA LYS A 111 -4.55 16.48 8.85
C LYS A 111 -3.65 16.08 7.67
N HIS A 112 -2.35 15.90 7.85
CA HIS A 112 -1.40 15.51 6.80
C HIS A 112 -0.96 14.06 6.95
N TRP A 113 -0.67 13.39 5.83
CA TRP A 113 0.02 12.11 5.85
C TRP A 113 1.51 12.34 6.08
N ARG A 114 2.06 11.67 7.10
CA ARG A 114 3.47 11.74 7.46
C ARG A 114 4.07 10.34 7.40
N LEU A 115 5.22 10.20 6.75
CA LEU A 115 5.98 8.97 6.73
C LEU A 115 6.41 8.61 8.15
N ILE A 116 6.04 7.40 8.59
CA ILE A 116 6.39 6.88 9.92
C ILE A 116 7.35 5.70 9.85
N GLY A 117 7.48 5.04 8.71
CA GLY A 117 8.32 3.86 8.57
C GLY A 117 8.26 3.25 7.19
N TRP A 118 8.96 2.13 7.04
CA TRP A 118 8.97 1.31 5.84
C TRP A 118 8.94 -0.16 6.22
N GLY A 119 8.73 -1.03 5.24
CA GLY A 119 8.71 -2.45 5.47
C GLY A 119 8.84 -3.24 4.18
N GLN A 120 8.62 -4.53 4.31
CA GLN A 120 8.65 -5.49 3.23
C GLN A 120 7.51 -6.48 3.40
N ILE A 121 6.83 -6.80 2.28
CA ILE A 121 5.77 -7.80 2.25
C ILE A 121 6.42 -9.18 2.27
N PHE A 122 5.93 -10.10 3.11
CA PHE A 122 6.35 -11.50 3.07
C PHE A 122 5.18 -12.47 2.84
N GLY A 123 3.94 -12.01 3.00
CA GLY A 123 2.75 -12.84 2.82
C GLY A 123 1.47 -12.05 2.89
N GLY A 124 0.35 -12.76 2.98
CA GLY A 124 -0.96 -12.14 3.01
C GLY A 124 -2.06 -13.06 2.47
N LYS A 125 -3.28 -12.54 2.45
CA LYS A 125 -4.45 -13.21 1.88
C LYS A 125 -4.69 -12.69 0.47
N THR A 126 -4.75 -13.61 -0.49
CA THR A 126 -4.96 -13.31 -1.90
C THR A 126 -6.41 -13.54 -2.32
N ILE A 127 -6.78 -12.96 -3.45
CA ILE A 127 -8.03 -13.20 -4.17
C ILE A 127 -7.73 -13.49 -5.63
N GLN A 128 -8.59 -14.27 -6.27
CA GLN A 128 -8.55 -14.44 -7.72
C GLN A 128 -9.43 -13.38 -8.39
N PRO A 129 -8.98 -12.76 -9.48
CA PRO A 129 -9.82 -11.83 -10.23
C PRO A 129 -11.00 -12.59 -10.83
N VAL A 130 -12.19 -11.99 -10.75
CA VAL A 130 -13.35 -12.47 -11.52
C VAL A 130 -13.11 -12.05 -12.95
N LEU A 131 -12.82 -13.02 -13.81
CA LEU A 131 -12.70 -12.79 -15.24
C LEU A 131 -14.07 -13.00 -15.88
N ASP A 132 -14.58 -12.00 -16.58
CA ASP A 132 -15.77 -12.18 -17.40
C ASP A 132 -15.46 -13.23 -18.46
N SER A 133 -16.08 -14.41 -18.33
CA SER A 133 -15.95 -15.46 -19.32
C SER A 133 -16.63 -15.01 -20.61
N LYS A 134 -15.83 -14.66 -21.63
CA LYS A 134 -15.92 -15.18 -23.00
C LYS A 134 -14.85 -14.53 -23.89
N PRO A 135 -13.93 -15.29 -24.51
CA PRO A 135 -13.39 -14.83 -25.77
C PRO A 135 -14.52 -14.88 -26.79
N VAL A 136 -14.88 -13.72 -27.36
CA VAL A 136 -15.63 -13.70 -28.61
C VAL A 136 -14.72 -14.39 -29.63
N LYS A 137 -15.07 -15.62 -30.02
CA LYS A 137 -14.47 -16.29 -31.18
C LYS A 137 -14.63 -15.31 -32.35
N LYS A 138 -13.51 -14.85 -32.91
CA LYS A 138 -13.50 -14.28 -34.26
C LYS A 138 -13.79 -15.38 -35.27
#